data_AF-A0A536AMG3-F1
#
_entry.id   AF-A0A536AMG3-F1
#
_cell.length_a   1.000
_cell.length_b   1.000
_cell.length_c   1.000
_cell.angle_alpha   90.00
_cell.angle_beta   90.00
_cell.angle_gamma   90.00
#
_symmetry.space_group_name_H-M   'P 1'
#
loop_
_entity.id
_entity.type
_entity.pdbx_description
1 polymer ?
#
loop_
_entity_poly.entity_id
_entity_poly.type
_entity_poly.pdbx_seq_one_letter_code
_entity_poly.pdbx_strand_id
1 'polypeptide(L)'
;MDETKEWAALALPAEDKVGVEDPREMERRAQAAADKAHTRFIVSSDPDEHIAKIKPYLDWGFNHLVFHFPGQDQERAMRLYAKEVLPRLRR
;
A
#
# COMPACT_ATOMS: atom_id res chain seq x y z
N MET A 1 -2.43 -9.24 -5.04
CA MET A 1 -3.60 -8.62 -4.36
C MET A 1 -3.79 -9.19 -2.96
N ASP A 2 -3.63 -10.49 -2.74
CA ASP A 2 -3.85 -11.11 -1.42
C ASP A 2 -3.05 -10.49 -0.28
N GLU A 3 -1.80 -10.08 -0.53
CA GLU A 3 -0.94 -9.43 0.47
C GLU A 3 -1.55 -8.15 1.06
N THR A 4 -2.49 -7.50 0.36
CA THR A 4 -3.15 -6.29 0.87
C THR A 4 -4.27 -6.60 1.87
N LYS A 5 -4.76 -7.84 1.95
CA LYS A 5 -5.93 -8.21 2.76
C LYS A 5 -5.71 -8.01 4.26
N GLU A 6 -4.48 -8.20 4.75
CA GLU A 6 -4.14 -7.94 6.15
C GLU A 6 -4.31 -6.46 6.54
N TRP A 7 -4.33 -5.56 5.55
CA TRP A 7 -4.49 -4.13 5.70
C TRP A 7 -5.91 -3.64 5.40
N ALA A 8 -6.91 -4.53 5.42
CA ALA A 8 -8.28 -4.22 5.00
C ALA A 8 -8.94 -3.07 5.79
N ALA A 9 -8.53 -2.83 7.04
CA ALA A 9 -9.01 -1.69 7.84
C ALA A 9 -8.76 -0.33 7.15
N LEU A 10 -7.74 -0.22 6.30
CA LEU A 10 -7.46 1.00 5.54
C LEU A 10 -8.57 1.33 4.54
N ALA A 11 -9.29 0.33 4.06
CA ALA A 11 -10.36 0.46 3.07
C ALA A 11 -11.76 0.64 3.68
N LEU A 12 -11.89 0.55 5.01
CA LEU A 12 -13.15 0.85 5.69
C LEU A 12 -13.51 2.35 5.54
N PRO A 13 -14.81 2.67 5.34
CA PRO A 13 -15.34 4.03 5.50
C PRO A 13 -15.00 4.62 6.88
N ALA A 14 -15.00 5.95 6.99
CA ALA A 14 -14.61 6.61 8.23
C ALA A 14 -15.60 6.29 9.36
N GLU A 15 -16.90 6.33 9.06
CA GLU A 15 -18.01 5.97 9.94
C GLU A 15 -17.90 4.55 10.52
N ASP A 16 -17.22 3.63 9.84
CA ASP A 16 -17.08 2.25 10.26
C ASP A 16 -15.84 2.00 11.15
N LYS A 17 -14.86 2.92 11.17
CA LYS A 17 -13.59 2.72 11.88
C LYS A 17 -13.22 3.81 12.88
N VAL A 18 -13.73 5.03 12.72
CA VAL A 18 -13.46 6.13 13.65
C VAL A 18 -14.13 5.84 14.99
N GLY A 19 -13.37 5.95 16.09
CA GLY A 19 -13.85 5.67 17.46
C GLY A 19 -13.94 4.19 17.82
N VAL A 20 -13.44 3.29 16.96
CA VAL A 20 -13.28 1.87 17.30
C VAL A 20 -11.96 1.69 18.05
N GLU A 21 -12.04 1.64 19.38
CA GLU A 21 -10.86 1.53 20.26
C GLU A 21 -10.44 0.08 20.52
N ASP A 22 -11.34 -0.90 20.35
CA ASP A 22 -11.01 -2.32 20.53
C ASP A 22 -10.36 -2.89 19.25
N PRO A 23 -9.10 -3.36 19.30
CA PRO A 23 -8.42 -3.93 18.14
C PRO A 23 -9.10 -5.19 17.59
N ARG A 24 -9.77 -5.99 18.42
CA ARG A 24 -10.50 -7.19 17.96
C ARG A 24 -11.76 -6.83 17.19
N GLU A 25 -12.43 -5.77 17.62
CA GLU A 25 -13.57 -5.23 16.88
C GLU A 25 -13.11 -4.61 15.55
N MET A 26 -11.99 -3.90 15.53
CA MET A 26 -11.39 -3.39 14.28
C MET A 26 -11.05 -4.52 13.31
N GLU A 27 -10.39 -5.58 13.79
CA GLU A 27 -10.06 -6.79 13.01
C GLU A 27 -11.33 -7.41 12.40
N ARG A 28 -12.39 -7.60 13.20
CA ARG A 28 -13.67 -8.14 12.73
C ARG A 28 -14.31 -7.27 11.65
N ARG A 29 -14.31 -5.95 11.81
CA ARG A 29 -14.86 -5.00 10.82
C ARG A 29 -14.04 -4.99 9.54
N ALA A 30 -12.71 -5.00 9.65
CA ALA A 30 -11.79 -4.99 8.52
C ALA A 30 -12.06 -6.11 7.53
N GLN A 31 -12.51 -7.28 8.00
CA GLN A 31 -12.86 -8.42 7.15
C GLN A 31 -13.90 -8.07 6.06
N ALA A 32 -14.81 -7.13 6.32
CA ALA A 32 -15.81 -6.68 5.36
C ALA A 32 -15.23 -5.84 4.18
N ALA A 33 -13.98 -5.39 4.30
CA ALA A 33 -13.29 -4.59 3.29
C ALA A 33 -12.09 -5.31 2.65
N ALA A 34 -11.91 -6.61 2.93
CA ALA A 34 -10.76 -7.38 2.45
C ALA A 34 -10.68 -7.45 0.90
N ASP A 35 -11.83 -7.47 0.23
CA ASP A 35 -11.94 -7.43 -1.23
C ASP A 35 -11.49 -6.08 -1.82
N LYS A 36 -11.61 -4.99 -1.05
CA LYS A 36 -11.29 -3.62 -1.45
C LYS A 36 -9.94 -3.13 -0.93
N ALA A 37 -9.25 -3.89 -0.08
CA ALA A 37 -8.00 -3.47 0.56
C ALA A 37 -6.96 -2.97 -0.46
N HIS A 38 -6.84 -3.65 -1.60
CA HIS A 38 -5.94 -3.31 -2.70
C HIS A 38 -6.12 -1.89 -3.26
N THR A 39 -7.32 -1.29 -3.13
CA THR A 39 -7.59 0.08 -3.61
C THR A 39 -6.84 1.16 -2.84
N ARG A 40 -6.29 0.82 -1.67
CA ARG A 40 -5.49 1.71 -0.82
C ARG A 40 -3.98 1.63 -1.10
N PHE A 41 -3.58 0.81 -2.08
CA PHE A 41 -2.19 0.55 -2.43
C PHE A 41 -1.95 0.79 -3.91
N ILE A 42 -0.68 1.03 -4.27
CA ILE A 42 -0.21 0.88 -5.65
C ILE A 42 0.11 -0.61 -5.84
N VAL A 43 -0.69 -1.31 -6.65
CA VAL A 43 -0.56 -2.76 -6.88
C VAL A 43 -0.38 -3.02 -8.36
N SER A 44 0.80 -3.51 -8.75
CA SER A 44 1.07 -4.00 -10.10
C SER A 44 2.22 -5.00 -10.09
N SER A 45 2.33 -5.81 -11.14
CA SER A 45 3.53 -6.59 -11.46
C SER A 45 4.44 -5.88 -12.48
N ASP A 46 3.99 -4.75 -13.04
CA ASP A 46 4.75 -3.93 -13.97
C ASP A 46 5.45 -2.77 -13.24
N PRO A 47 6.79 -2.69 -13.23
CA PRO A 47 7.50 -1.59 -12.61
C PRO A 47 7.14 -0.22 -13.20
N ASP A 48 6.81 -0.13 -14.49
CA ASP A 48 6.52 1.15 -15.14
C ASP A 48 5.17 1.72 -14.67
N GLU A 49 4.19 0.86 -14.37
CA GLU A 49 2.95 1.28 -13.71
C GLU A 49 3.21 1.82 -12.29
N HIS A 50 4.14 1.22 -11.56
CA HIS A 50 4.56 1.75 -10.25
C HIS A 50 5.18 3.15 -10.42
N ILE A 51 6.08 3.35 -11.38
CA ILE A 51 6.67 4.67 -11.66
C ILE A 51 5.58 5.69 -12.00
N ALA A 52 4.66 5.36 -12.89
CA ALA A 52 3.57 6.23 -13.29
C ALA A 52 2.69 6.65 -12.11
N LYS A 53 2.43 5.74 -11.16
CA LYS A 53 1.65 6.04 -9.94
C LYS A 53 2.44 6.80 -8.88
N ILE A 54 3.77 6.71 -8.87
CA ILE A 54 4.65 7.44 -7.95
C ILE A 54 4.96 8.87 -8.46
N LYS A 55 5.03 9.05 -9.78
CA LYS A 55 5.39 10.32 -10.42
C LYS A 55 4.57 11.54 -9.95
N PRO A 56 3.25 11.48 -9.73
CA PRO A 56 2.48 12.62 -9.22
C PRO A 56 3.01 13.18 -7.90
N TYR A 57 3.50 12.32 -6.99
CA TYR A 57 4.09 12.79 -5.72
C TYR A 57 5.40 13.56 -5.97
N LEU A 58 6.23 13.11 -6.91
CA LEU A 58 7.43 13.84 -7.30
C LEU A 58 7.08 15.19 -7.95
N ASP A 59 6.09 15.19 -8.84
CA ASP A 59 5.62 16.41 -9.52
C ASP A 59 5.02 17.43 -8.53
N TRP A 60 4.47 16.96 -7.39
CA TRP A 60 4.03 17.81 -6.26
C TRP A 60 5.18 18.33 -5.39
N GLY A 61 6.42 17.92 -5.64
CA GLY A 61 7.61 18.38 -4.93
C GLY A 61 8.03 17.53 -3.73
N PHE A 62 7.43 16.35 -3.51
CA PHE A 62 7.92 15.42 -2.50
C PHE A 62 9.29 14.88 -2.91
N ASN A 63 10.28 14.99 -2.02
CA ASN A 63 11.67 14.61 -2.28
C ASN A 63 12.19 13.48 -1.36
N HIS A 64 11.41 13.08 -0.36
CA HIS A 64 11.70 11.95 0.52
C HIS A 64 10.52 10.98 0.49
N LEU A 65 10.67 9.92 -0.30
CA LEU A 65 9.65 8.87 -0.43
C LEU A 65 9.95 7.71 0.53
N VAL A 66 9.00 7.37 1.38
CA VAL A 66 9.05 6.18 2.25
C VAL A 66 8.14 5.12 1.66
N PHE A 67 8.71 3.97 1.30
CA PHE A 67 7.97 2.84 0.74
C PHE A 67 7.53 1.88 1.83
N HIS A 68 6.24 1.56 1.84
CA HIS A 68 5.64 0.62 2.77
C HIS A 68 5.01 -0.53 1.99
N PHE A 69 5.47 -1.75 2.23
CA PHE A 69 5.00 -2.96 1.55
C PHE A 69 4.00 -3.71 2.42
N PRO A 70 2.87 -4.18 1.87
CA PRO A 70 1.84 -4.82 2.67
C PRO A 70 2.13 -6.29 3.00
N GLY A 71 2.97 -6.97 2.21
CA GLY A 71 3.22 -8.42 2.33
C GLY A 71 4.19 -8.80 3.45
N GLN A 72 4.16 -10.06 3.86
CA GLN A 72 5.01 -10.58 4.95
C GLN A 72 6.50 -10.74 4.54
N ASP A 73 6.78 -11.00 3.25
CA ASP A 73 8.14 -11.14 2.72
C ASP A 73 8.76 -9.76 2.36
N GLN A 74 9.06 -8.99 3.42
CA GLN A 74 9.59 -7.64 3.29
C GLN A 74 10.94 -7.60 2.58
N GLU A 75 11.84 -8.55 2.84
CA GLU A 75 13.17 -8.57 2.22
C GLU A 75 13.06 -8.72 0.70
N ARG A 76 12.23 -9.64 0.22
CA ARG A 76 11.99 -9.81 -1.21
C ARG A 76 11.41 -8.55 -1.84
N ALA A 77 10.41 -7.93 -1.20
CA ALA A 77 9.79 -6.70 -1.70
C ALA A 77 10.83 -5.57 -1.82
N MET A 78 11.64 -5.36 -0.78
CA MET A 78 12.71 -4.36 -0.77
C MET A 78 13.76 -4.62 -1.86
N ARG A 79 14.22 -5.87 -2.02
CA ARG A 79 15.20 -6.24 -3.06
C ARG A 79 14.63 -6.01 -4.46
N LEU A 80 13.37 -6.36 -4.69
CA LEU A 80 12.70 -6.14 -5.97
C LEU A 80 12.56 -4.64 -6.27
N TYR A 81 12.11 -3.84 -5.30
CA TYR A 81 11.98 -2.39 -5.47
C TYR A 81 13.34 -1.71 -5.71
N ALA A 82 14.38 -2.13 -4.99
CA ALA A 82 15.73 -1.62 -5.17
C ALA A 82 16.30 -1.94 -6.57
N LYS A 83 15.94 -3.08 -7.14
CA LYS A 83 16.37 -3.51 -8.48
C LYS A 83 15.56 -2.84 -9.59
N GLU A 84 14.23 -2.81 -9.44
CA GLU A 84 13.33 -2.49 -10.54
C GLU A 84 12.69 -1.09 -10.46
N VAL A 85 12.48 -0.51 -9.28
CA VAL A 85 11.74 0.75 -9.16
C VAL A 85 12.67 1.93 -8.87
N LEU A 86 13.50 1.83 -7.84
CA LEU A 86 14.35 2.96 -7.40
C LEU A 86 15.31 3.49 -8.48
N PRO A 87 15.96 2.65 -9.33
CA PRO A 87 16.83 3.16 -10.38
C PRO A 87 16.09 3.95 -11.47
N ARG A 88 14.81 3.67 -11.68
CA ARG A 88 13.97 4.36 -12.67
C ARG A 88 13.44 5.69 -12.14
N LEU A 89 13.15 5.80 -10.83
CA LEU A 89 12.73 7.05 -10.18
C LEU A 89 13.84 8.12 -10.07
N ARG A 90 15.11 7.71 -10.13
CA ARG A 90 16.27 8.61 -10.04
C ARG A 90 16.68 9.22 -11.38
N ARG A 91 16.04 8.80 -12.47
CA ARG A 91 16.26 9.33 -13.82
C ARG A 91 15.28 10.47 -14.07
#